data_AF-A0A2H9RRM0-F1
#
_entry.id   AF-A0A2H9RRM0-F1
#
_cell.length_a   1.000
_cell.length_b   1.000
_cell.length_c   1.000
_cell.angle_alpha   90.00
_cell.angle_beta   90.00
_cell.angle_gamma   90.00
#
_symmetry.space_group_name_H-M   'P 1'
#
loop_
_entity.id
_entity.type
_entity.pdbx_description
1 polymer ?
#
loop_
_entity_poly.entity_id
_entity_poly.type
_entity_poly.pdbx_seq_one_letter_code
_entity_poly.pdbx_strand_id
1 'polypeptide(L)' 'MSELPKNITKLTFRVYKETEGGFYTKCVEFPGIITEGDNEGELRKMILDVLDCYFDSFPIDRVKISDLKNNQIEVTVS' A
#
# COMPACT_ATOMS: atom_id res chain seq x y z
N MET A 1 -10.54 -17.19 9.73
CA MET A 1 -10.52 -15.83 9.18
C MET A 1 -9.58 -15.02 10.05
N SER A 2 -8.46 -14.56 9.50
CA SER A 2 -7.52 -13.70 10.23
C SER A 2 -8.24 -12.36 10.49
N GLU A 3 -8.50 -12.05 11.76
CA GLU A 3 -9.06 -10.77 12.16
C GLU A 3 -8.08 -9.66 11.74
N LEU A 4 -8.56 -8.69 10.97
CA LEU A 4 -7.77 -7.50 10.66
C LEU A 4 -7.50 -6.75 11.97
N PRO A 5 -6.29 -6.19 12.17
CA PRO A 5 -6.00 -5.42 13.37
C PRO A 5 -6.97 -4.23 13.42
N LYS A 6 -7.79 -4.18 14.47
CA LYS A 6 -8.96 -3.31 14.62
C LYS A 6 -8.71 -1.79 14.51
N ASN A 7 -7.47 -1.32 14.37
CA ASN A 7 -7.12 0.10 14.22
C ASN A 7 -5.81 0.26 13.42
N ILE A 8 -5.89 0.24 12.09
CA ILE A 8 -4.72 0.56 11.25
C ILE A 8 -4.63 2.07 11.09
N THR A 9 -3.61 2.66 11.71
CA THR A 9 -3.30 4.10 11.63
C THR A 9 -2.06 4.37 10.78
N LYS A 10 -1.51 3.35 10.12
CA LYS A 10 -0.31 3.46 9.30
C LYS A 10 -0.20 2.27 8.34
N LEU A 11 0.21 2.54 7.11
CA LEU A 11 0.54 1.53 6.12
C LEU A 11 2.03 1.61 5.78
N THR A 12 2.69 0.46 5.80
CA THR A 12 4.11 0.33 5.52
C THR A 12 4.29 -0.40 4.20
N PHE A 13 4.96 0.24 3.26
CA PHE A 13 5.27 -0.32 1.96
C PHE A 13 6.76 -0.63 1.87
N ARG A 14 7.10 -1.90 1.67
CA ARG A 14 8.47 -2.30 1.35
C ARG A 14 8.68 -2.19 -0.15
N VAL A 15 9.63 -1.38 -0.57
CA VAL A 15 9.98 -1.20 -1.99
C VAL A 15 11.19 -2.04 -2.32
N TYR A 16 11.11 -2.69 -3.46
CA TYR A 16 12.14 -3.55 -4.03
C TYR A 16 12.47 -3.04 -5.42
N LYS A 17 13.75 -2.88 -5.70
CA LYS A 17 14.22 -2.53 -7.04
C LYS A 17 14.39 -3.80 -7.87
N GLU A 18 13.86 -3.80 -9.09
CA GLU A 18 14.02 -4.94 -9.99
C GLU A 18 15.33 -4.84 -10.78
N THR A 19 15.86 -6.01 -11.17
CA THR A 19 17.12 -6.13 -11.91
C THR A 19 17.06 -5.57 -13.32
N GLU A 20 15.87 -5.59 -13.95
CA GLU A 20 15.66 -5.11 -15.31
C GLU A 20 15.29 -3.61 -15.39
N GLY A 21 15.20 -2.95 -14.23
CA GLY A 21 14.66 -1.61 -14.09
C GLY A 21 13.27 -1.63 -13.45
N GLY A 22 12.84 -0.50 -12.90
CA GLY A 22 11.57 -0.39 -12.18
C GLY A 22 11.64 -0.81 -10.71
N PHE A 23 10.48 -0.74 -10.08
CA PHE A 23 10.27 -0.98 -8.66
C PHE A 23 8.96 -1.73 -8.46
N TYR A 24 8.94 -2.65 -7.49
CA TYR A 24 7.69 -3.18 -6.97
C TYR A 24 7.60 -2.96 -5.47
N THR A 25 6.39 -3.01 -4.94
CA THR A 25 6.15 -2.84 -3.53
C THR A 25 5.09 -3.78 -2.99
N LYS A 26 5.20 -4.09 -1.70
CA LYS A 26 4.23 -4.89 -0.95
C LYS A 26 3.89 -4.17 0.34
N CYS A 27 2.59 -4.07 0.63
CA CYS A 27 2.14 -3.59 1.93
C CYS A 27 2.37 -4.67 2.99
N VAL A 28 2.94 -4.28 4.14
CA VAL A 28 3.23 -5.18 5.25
C VAL A 28 1.95 -5.62 5.96
N GLU A 29 1.05 -4.67 6.19
CA GLU A 29 -0.21 -4.88 6.91
C GLU A 29 -1.23 -5.63 6.05
N PHE A 30 -1.16 -5.44 4.72
CA PHE A 30 -2.03 -6.10 3.75
C PHE A 30 -1.18 -6.76 2.65
N PRO A 31 -0.75 -8.01 2.83
CA PRO A 31 0.09 -8.71 1.85
C PRO A 31 -0.54 -8.88 0.46
N GLY A 32 -1.86 -8.72 0.34
CA GLY A 32 -2.59 -8.70 -0.94
C GLY A 32 -2.48 -7.39 -1.72
N ILE A 33 -1.95 -6.33 -1.12
CA ILE A 33 -1.74 -5.03 -1.76
C ILE A 33 -0.31 -5.00 -2.30
N ILE A 34 -0.20 -5.21 -3.61
CA ILE A 34 1.04 -5.30 -4.36
C ILE A 34 0.88 -4.42 -5.59
N THR A 35 1.91 -3.65 -5.92
CA THR A 35 1.94 -2.81 -7.13
C THR A 35 3.37 -2.55 -7.58
N GLU A 36 3.53 -2.06 -8.80
CA GLU A 36 4.81 -1.80 -9.47
C GLU A 36 4.82 -0.44 -10.16
N GLY A 37 5.99 0.03 -10.56
CA GLY A 37 6.16 1.25 -11.34
C GLY A 37 7.58 1.41 -11.86
N ASP A 38 7.74 2.11 -12.98
CA ASP A 38 9.03 2.23 -13.68
C ASP A 38 10.02 3.11 -12.90
N ASN A 39 9.50 3.97 -12.04
CA ASN A 39 10.26 4.87 -11.18
C ASN A 39 9.54 5.11 -9.84
N GLU A 40 10.25 5.67 -8.85
CA GLU A 40 9.68 5.93 -7.52
C GLU A 40 8.44 6.83 -7.55
N GLY A 41 8.38 7.78 -8.48
CA GLY A 41 7.24 8.70 -8.62
C GLY A 41 5.99 8.01 -9.12
N GLU A 42 6.14 7.09 -10.07
CA GLU A 42 5.06 6.24 -10.56
C GLU A 42 4.62 5.23 -9.51
N LEU A 43 5.57 4.55 -8.86
CA LEU A 43 5.28 3.59 -7.79
C LEU A 43 4.41 4.22 -6.69
N ARG A 44 4.71 5.46 -6.28
CA ARG A 44 3.90 6.19 -5.29
C ARG A 44 2.48 6.45 -5.74
N LYS A 45 2.26 6.76 -7.02
CA LYS A 45 0.91 6.92 -7.58
C LYS A 45 0.18 5.59 -7.58
N MET A 46 0.85 4.55 -8.07
CA MET A 46 0.30 3.20 -8.14
C MET A 46 -0.05 2.64 -6.75
N ILE A 47 0.70 3.01 -5.70
CA ILE A 47 0.37 2.69 -4.29
C ILE A 47 -0.98 3.28 -3.90
N LEU A 48 -1.25 4.54 -4.23
CA LEU A 48 -2.52 5.18 -3.89
C LEU A 48 -3.68 4.55 -4.66
N ASP A 49 -3.49 4.30 -5.96
CA ASP A 49 -4.52 3.71 -6.82
C ASP A 49 -4.91 2.29 -6.36
N VAL A 50 -3.92 1.46 -5.98
CA VAL A 50 -4.19 0.10 -5.49
C VAL A 50 -4.86 0.10 -4.11
N LEU A 51 -4.55 1.09 -3.26
CA LEU A 51 -5.22 1.26 -1.98
C LEU A 51 -6.70 1.58 -2.18
N ASP A 52 -7.01 2.55 -3.05
CA ASP A 52 -8.39 2.89 -3.40
C ASP A 52 -9.14 1.66 -3.94
N CYS A 53 -8.55 0.94 -4.90
CA CYS A 53 -9.16 -0.28 -5.47
C CYS A 53 -9.39 -1.39 -4.43
N TYR A 54 -8.42 -1.61 -3.54
CA TYR A 54 -8.48 -2.67 -2.54
C TYR A 54 -9.58 -2.40 -1.50
N PHE A 55 -9.66 -1.17 -0.99
CA PHE A 55 -10.69 -0.81 0.00
C PHE A 55 -12.08 -0.66 -0.61
N ASP A 56 -12.19 -0.29 -1.89
CA ASP A 56 -13.47 -0.32 -2.62
C ASP A 56 -13.97 -1.76 -2.83
N SER A 57 -13.05 -2.70 -3.10
CA SER A 57 -13.38 -4.11 -3.38
C SER A 57 -13.71 -4.93 -2.14
N PHE A 58 -13.18 -4.54 -0.97
CA PHE A 58 -13.41 -5.22 0.31
C PHE A 58 -14.06 -4.25 1.30
N PRO A 59 -15.40 -4.11 1.29
CA PRO A 59 -16.12 -3.25 2.25
C PRO A 59 -16.09 -3.78 3.70
N ILE A 60 -15.35 -4.87 3.96
CA ILE A 60 -15.11 -5.42 5.29
C ILE A 60 -14.01 -4.57 5.93
N ASP A 61 -14.38 -3.87 6.99
CA ASP A 61 -13.55 -2.96 7.78
C ASP A 61 -13.22 -1.65 7.07
N ARG A 62 -14.14 -0.68 7.19
CA ARG A 62 -13.95 0.74 6.84
C ARG A 62 -12.82 1.36 7.68
N VAL A 63 -11.56 1.01 7.40
CA VAL A 63 -10.48 1.97 7.50
C VAL A 63 -10.80 2.98 6.39
N LYS A 64 -11.47 4.08 6.72
CA LYS A 64 -11.69 5.09 5.70
C LYS A 64 -10.31 5.62 5.36
N ILE A 65 -9.93 5.59 4.08
CA ILE A 65 -8.67 6.20 3.61
C ILE A 65 -8.57 7.67 4.07
N SER A 66 -9.71 8.35 4.26
CA SER A 66 -9.76 9.69 4.87
C SER A 66 -9.25 9.78 6.32
N ASP A 67 -9.22 8.68 7.06
CA ASP A 67 -8.63 8.58 8.39
C ASP A 67 -7.09 8.41 8.31
N LEU A 68 -6.59 7.81 7.22
CA LEU A 68 -5.18 7.76 6.86
C LEU A 68 -4.75 9.11 6.26
N LYS A 69 -4.49 10.11 7.12
CA LYS A 69 -3.88 11.37 6.67
C LYS A 69 -2.58 11.07 5.92
N ASN A 70 -2.26 11.82 4.85
CA ASN A 70 -1.06 11.68 3.99
C ASN A 70 0.28 11.37 4.70
N ASN A 71 0.41 11.65 6.01
CA ASN A 71 1.58 11.34 6.84
C ASN A 71 1.61 9.90 7.43
N GLN A 72 0.62 9.05 7.11
CA GLN A 72 0.48 7.69 7.64
C GLN A 72 0.87 6.60 6.63
N ILE A 73 1.36 6.97 5.45
CA ILE A 73 1.92 6.05 4.47
C ILE A 73 3.44 6.16 4.54
N GLU A 74 4.10 5.14 5.08
CA GLU A 74 5.55 5.08 5.08
C GLU A 74 6.03 4.14 3.97
N VAL A 75 6.84 4.69 3.07
CA VAL A 75 7.49 3.94 2.01
C VAL A 75 8.93 3.71 2.43
N THR A 76 9.26 2.47 2.78
CA THR A 76 10.62 2.05 3.13
C THR A 76 11.23 1.34 1.94
N VAL A 77 12.28 1.93 1.38
CA VAL A 77 13.08 1.28 0.33
C VAL A 77 14.11 0.37 1.00
N SER A 78 14.12 -0.89 0.61
CA SER A 78 15.10 -1.89 1.05
C SER A 78 16.08 -2.26 -0.05
#